data_AF-A0A940SGE9-F1
#
_entry.id   AF-A0A940SGE9-F1
#
_cell.length_a   1.000
_cell.length_b   1.000
_cell.length_c   1.000
_cell.angle_alpha   90.00
_cell.angle_beta   90.00
_cell.angle_gamma   90.00
#
_symmetry.space_group_name_H-M   'P 1'
#
loop_
_entity.id
_entity.type
_entity.pdbx_description
1 polymer ?
#
loop_
_entity_poly.entity_id
_entity_poly.type
_entity_poly.pdbx_seq_one_letter_code
_entity_poly.pdbx_strand_id
1 'polypeptide(L)' 'MFALRNKLAITALIAMGATMAHAEAKAAAKDVVIVHGALVDGSGWRAVHDILVKDGYHVTIV' A
#
# COMPACT_ATOMS: atom_id res chain seq x y z
N MET A 1 40.18 30.82 -2.13
CA MET A 1 38.98 30.59 -2.99
C MET A 1 38.61 29.12 -3.15
N PHE A 2 39.57 28.18 -3.22
CA PHE A 2 39.30 26.74 -3.36
C PHE A 2 38.56 26.09 -2.17
N ALA A 3 38.90 26.44 -0.92
CA ALA A 3 38.28 25.85 0.27
C ALA A 3 36.79 26.23 0.47
N LEU A 4 36.38 27.44 0.04
CA LEU A 4 35.00 27.90 0.15
C LEU A 4 34.09 27.21 -0.89
N ARG A 5 34.61 27.00 -2.10
CA ARG A 5 33.93 26.28 -3.18
C ARG A 5 33.68 24.81 -2.83
N ASN A 6 34.63 24.16 -2.13
CA ASN A 6 34.49 22.77 -1.74
C ASN A 6 33.44 22.57 -0.62
N LYS A 7 33.35 23.51 0.33
CA LYS A 7 32.33 23.48 1.39
C LYS A 7 30.90 23.66 0.82
N LEU A 8 30.74 24.53 -0.17
CA LEU A 8 29.47 24.73 -0.89
C LEU A 8 29.02 23.50 -1.68
N ALA A 9 29.97 22.76 -2.27
CA ALA A 9 29.66 21.51 -2.98
C ALA A 9 29.19 20.40 -2.03
N ILE A 10 29.75 20.32 -0.83
CA ILE A 10 29.39 19.30 0.17
C ILE A 10 28.00 19.58 0.78
N THR A 11 27.66 20.85 1.06
CA THR A 11 26.33 21.21 1.55
C THR A 11 25.22 21.00 0.52
N ALA A 12 25.50 21.20 -0.77
CA ALA A 12 24.55 20.90 -1.85
C ALA A 12 24.24 19.40 -1.99
N LEU A 13 25.21 18.52 -1.70
CA LEU A 13 25.01 17.06 -1.77
C LEU A 13 24.10 16.54 -0.65
N ILE A 14 24.21 17.12 0.55
CA ILE A 14 23.40 16.73 1.72
C ILE A 14 21.93 17.17 1.54
N ALA A 15 21.70 18.34 0.92
CA ALA A 15 20.35 18.83 0.64
C ALA A 15 19.59 17.94 -0.38
N MET A 16 20.29 17.28 -1.29
CA MET A 16 19.69 16.44 -2.33
C MET A 16 19.21 15.07 -1.81
N GLY A 17 19.80 14.55 -0.72
CA GLY A 17 19.43 13.25 -0.14
C GLY A 17 18.15 13.30 0.70
N ALA A 18 17.76 14.48 1.19
CA ALA A 18 16.63 14.65 2.11
C ALA A 18 15.25 14.68 1.43
N THR A 19 15.18 14.76 0.10
CA THR A 19 13.92 14.84 -0.67
C THR A 19 13.56 13.54 -1.40
N MET A 20 14.32 12.47 -1.17
CA MET A 20 13.98 11.16 -1.73
C MET A 20 12.78 10.57 -0.98
N ALA A 21 11.58 10.89 -1.43
CA ALA A 21 10.37 10.17 -1.05
C ALA A 21 10.53 8.72 -1.50
N HIS A 22 10.78 7.82 -0.55
CA HIS A 22 10.81 6.39 -0.82
C HIS A 22 9.36 5.94 -0.98
N ALA A 23 8.98 5.56 -2.20
CA ALA A 23 7.70 4.89 -2.42
C ALA A 23 7.81 3.51 -1.76
N GLU A 24 7.26 3.39 -0.54
CA GLU A 24 7.16 2.10 0.12
C GLU A 24 6.24 1.21 -0.74
N ALA A 25 6.77 0.06 -1.16
CA ALA A 25 5.97 -0.94 -1.84
C ALA A 25 4.94 -1.46 -0.84
N LYS A 26 3.72 -0.91 -0.92
CA LYS A 26 2.63 -1.37 -0.07
C LYS A 26 2.41 -2.86 -0.35
N ALA A 27 2.37 -3.67 0.70
CA ALA A 27 1.99 -5.06 0.57
C ALA A 27 0.64 -5.16 -0.16
N ALA A 28 0.47 -6.20 -1.00
CA ALA A 28 -0.76 -6.41 -1.72
C ALA A 28 -1.94 -6.46 -0.73
N ALA A 29 -2.98 -5.66 -0.96
CA ALA A 29 -4.15 -5.66 -0.11
C ALA A 29 -4.83 -7.04 -0.14
N LYS A 30 -5.14 -7.58 1.04
CA LYS A 30 -5.77 -8.90 1.22
C LYS A 30 -7.18 -8.82 1.79
N ASP A 31 -7.63 -7.63 2.16
CA ASP A 31 -8.96 -7.41 2.73
C ASP A 31 -10.00 -7.21 1.62
N VAL A 32 -11.06 -8.02 1.65
CA VAL A 32 -12.17 -8.02 0.69
C VAL A 32 -13.48 -7.87 1.44
N VAL A 33 -14.30 -6.90 1.04
CA VAL A 33 -15.67 -6.72 1.54
C VAL A 33 -16.64 -7.05 0.43
N ILE A 34 -17.46 -8.08 0.64
CA ILE A 34 -18.52 -8.47 -0.28
C ILE A 34 -19.81 -7.83 0.22
N VAL A 35 -20.38 -6.92 -0.57
CA VAL A 35 -21.65 -6.24 -0.25
C VAL A 35 -22.77 -6.93 -1.00
N HIS A 36 -23.81 -7.35 -0.29
CA HIS A 36 -24.97 -7.97 -0.92
C HIS A 36 -25.92 -6.95 -1.59
N GLY A 37 -26.79 -7.45 -2.47
CA GLY A 37 -27.80 -6.63 -3.14
C GLY A 37 -28.92 -6.17 -2.21
N ALA A 38 -29.83 -5.34 -2.74
CA ALA A 38 -31.01 -4.92 -1.99
C ALA A 38 -31.95 -6.10 -1.69
N LEU A 39 -32.55 -6.11 -0.48
CA LEU A 39 -33.54 -7.09 -0.01
C LEU A 39 -33.07 -8.56 0.05
N VAL A 40 -31.76 -8.81 -0.05
CA VAL A 40 -31.14 -10.13 0.11
C VAL A 40 -30.10 -10.08 1.21
N ASP A 41 -29.68 -11.24 1.71
CA ASP A 41 -28.54 -11.36 2.61
C ASP A 41 -27.26 -11.76 1.84
N GLY A 42 -26.15 -11.88 2.57
CA GLY A 42 -24.85 -12.27 2.01
C GLY A 42 -24.70 -13.76 1.67
N SER A 43 -25.69 -14.61 1.95
CA SER A 43 -25.53 -16.07 1.91
C SER A 43 -25.17 -16.62 0.53
N GLY A 44 -25.63 -15.97 -0.55
CA GLY A 44 -25.31 -16.34 -1.92
C GLY A 44 -23.81 -16.26 -2.28
N TRP A 45 -23.02 -15.56 -1.47
CA TRP A 45 -21.57 -15.39 -1.68
C TRP A 45 -20.71 -16.40 -0.92
N ARG A 46 -21.30 -17.37 -0.21
CA ARG A 46 -20.58 -18.37 0.59
C ARG A 46 -19.47 -19.08 -0.19
N ALA A 47 -19.77 -19.52 -1.42
CA ALA A 47 -18.79 -20.23 -2.26
C ALA A 47 -17.60 -19.33 -2.65
N VAL A 48 -17.84 -18.06 -2.94
CA VAL A 48 -16.79 -17.10 -3.29
C VAL A 48 -15.95 -16.77 -2.06
N HIS A 49 -16.59 -16.54 -0.92
CA HIS A 49 -15.92 -16.35 0.37
C HIS A 49 -14.96 -17.52 0.65
N ASP A 50 -15.41 -18.76 0.51
CA ASP A 50 -14.60 -19.93 0.83
C ASP A 50 -13.38 -20.09 -0.10
N ILE A 51 -13.53 -19.75 -1.39
CA ILE A 51 -12.40 -19.70 -2.34
C ILE A 51 -11.39 -18.63 -1.93
N LEU A 52 -11.84 -17.41 -1.65
CA LEU A 52 -10.97 -16.29 -1.31
C LEU A 52 -10.24 -16.52 0.03
N VAL A 53 -10.93 -17.05 1.04
CA VAL A 53 -10.30 -17.41 2.32
C VAL A 53 -9.24 -18.49 2.10
N LYS A 54 -9.52 -19.50 1.27
CA LYS A 54 -8.52 -20.52 0.91
C LYS A 54 -7.29 -19.93 0.22
N ASP A 55 -7.48 -18.87 -0.56
CA ASP A 55 -6.41 -18.15 -1.26
C ASP A 55 -5.69 -17.10 -0.38
N GLY A 56 -6.00 -17.06 0.92
CA GLY A 56 -5.34 -16.23 1.92
C GLY A 56 -5.83 -14.79 1.98
N TYR A 57 -7.07 -14.53 1.53
CA TYR A 57 -7.73 -13.23 1.70
C TYR A 57 -8.51 -13.17 3.01
N HIS A 58 -8.58 -11.97 3.58
CA HIS A 58 -9.46 -11.65 4.71
C HIS A 58 -10.78 -11.17 4.14
N VAL A 59 -11.87 -11.92 4.36
CA VAL A 59 -13.15 -11.65 3.71
C VAL A 59 -14.23 -11.37 4.73
N THR A 60 -14.95 -10.26 4.53
CA THR A 60 -16.16 -9.92 5.28
C THR A 60 -17.32 -9.83 4.31
N ILE A 61 -18.45 -10.45 4.65
CA ILE A 61 -19.69 -10.33 3.88
C ILE A 61 -20.63 -9.41 4.67
N VAL A 62 -21.14 -8.35 4.03
CA VAL A 62 -22.02 -7.33 4.62
C VAL A 62 -23.29 -7.14 3.81
#